data_AF-A0A314YQS6-F1
#
_entry.id   AF-A0A314YQS6-F1
#
_cell.length_a   1.000
_cell.length_b   1.000
_cell.length_c   1.000
_cell.angle_alpha   90.00
_cell.angle_beta   90.00
_cell.angle_gamma   90.00
#
_symmetry.space_group_name_H-M   'P 1'
#
loop_
_entity.id
_entity.type
_entity.pdbx_description
1 polymer ?
#
loop_
_entity_poly.entity_id
_entity_poly.type
_entity_poly.pdbx_seq_one_letter_code
_entity_poly.pdbx_strand_id
1 'polypeptide(L)'
;MIRVKFLRLAHRLGQTPHNVVVAQVLYRLGLAEQLRGRNGGRVGAFSFDRASAMAEQLEASGNEPLDFACTIMVLGKTGVGKSATINSIFDEVKFNTDAFQMGTKKVQDVVGTVQGIRVRVIDTPGLLPSWSDQRQNEKILGCEPLYQENSSRYCVVS
;
A
#
# COMPACT_ATOMS: atom_id res chain seq x y z
N MET A 1 4.14 19.14 -3.42
CA MET A 1 3.04 18.26 -3.91
C MET A 1 2.92 16.95 -3.13
N ILE A 2 4.03 16.32 -2.72
CA ILE A 2 3.95 15.04 -1.99
C ILE A 2 3.17 15.13 -0.67
N ARG A 3 3.31 16.25 0.07
CA ARG A 3 2.55 16.50 1.29
C ARG A 3 1.03 16.56 1.06
N VAL A 4 0.58 17.17 -0.04
CA VAL A 4 -0.85 17.21 -0.42
C VAL A 4 -1.35 15.80 -0.70
N LYS A 5 -0.62 15.00 -1.51
CA LYS A 5 -0.99 13.59 -1.79
C LYS A 5 -1.05 12.77 -0.49
N PHE A 6 -0.10 12.96 0.42
CA PHE A 6 -0.06 12.28 1.72
C PHE A 6 -1.23 12.70 2.64
N LEU A 7 -1.56 13.99 2.69
CA LEU A 7 -2.68 14.49 3.50
C LEU A 7 -4.03 14.00 3.00
N ARG A 8 -4.22 13.97 1.67
CA ARG A 8 -5.40 13.35 1.04
C ARG A 8 -5.51 11.86 1.40
N LEU A 9 -4.39 11.12 1.30
CA LEU A 9 -4.33 9.72 1.73
C LEU A 9 -4.71 9.55 3.22
N ALA A 10 -4.10 10.35 4.11
CA ALA A 10 -4.38 10.30 5.54
C ALA A 10 -5.87 10.57 5.82
N HIS A 11 -6.45 11.60 5.18
CA HIS A 11 -7.87 11.92 5.29
C HIS A 11 -8.78 10.75 4.91
N ARG A 12 -8.53 10.10 3.77
CA ARG A 12 -9.33 8.95 3.32
C ARG A 12 -9.15 7.69 4.17
N LEU A 13 -8.04 7.58 4.88
CA LEU A 13 -7.81 6.53 5.89
C LEU A 13 -8.34 6.92 7.28
N GLY A 14 -9.10 8.02 7.39
CA GLY A 14 -9.66 8.51 8.66
C GLY A 14 -8.60 9.04 9.63
N GLN A 15 -7.40 9.36 9.15
CA GLN A 15 -6.29 9.87 9.95
C GLN A 15 -6.24 11.40 9.90
N THR A 16 -5.93 12.00 11.04
CA THR A 16 -5.75 13.45 11.16
C THR A 16 -4.26 13.82 11.15
N PRO A 17 -3.90 15.07 10.82
CA PRO A 17 -2.52 15.54 10.96
C PRO A 17 -1.97 15.49 12.40
N HIS A 18 -2.86 15.40 13.40
CA HIS A 18 -2.48 15.23 14.80
C HIS A 18 -2.07 13.80 15.16
N ASN A 19 -2.35 12.82 14.29
CA ASN A 19 -1.82 11.47 14.46
C ASN A 19 -0.28 11.52 14.44
N VAL A 20 0.37 10.92 15.44
CA VAL A 20 1.83 10.97 15.62
C VAL A 20 2.60 10.46 14.40
N VAL A 21 2.11 9.39 13.76
CA VAL A 21 2.72 8.82 12.55
C VAL A 21 2.58 9.80 11.38
N VAL A 22 1.39 10.37 11.20
CA VAL A 22 1.12 11.35 10.14
C VAL A 22 2.00 12.59 10.32
N ALA A 23 2.06 13.14 11.53
CA ALA A 23 2.90 14.27 11.89
C ALA A 23 4.38 13.99 11.63
N GLN A 24 4.87 12.80 12.02
CA GLN A 24 6.27 12.42 11.81
C GLN A 24 6.62 12.28 10.32
N VAL A 25 5.72 11.73 9.50
CA VAL A 25 5.91 11.65 8.05
C VAL A 25 5.92 13.05 7.43
N LEU A 26 4.97 13.92 7.79
CA LEU A 26 4.91 15.30 7.30
C LEU A 26 6.17 16.10 7.64
N TYR A 27 6.70 15.90 8.84
CA TYR A 27 7.95 16.49 9.29
C TYR A 27 9.14 16.04 8.42
N ARG A 28 9.29 14.72 8.22
CA ARG A 28 10.35 14.16 7.37
C ARG A 28 10.24 14.61 5.91
N LEU A 29 9.03 14.66 5.36
CA LEU A 29 8.78 15.22 4.02
C LEU A 29 9.20 16.69 3.95
N GLY A 30 8.97 17.45 5.02
CA GLY A 30 9.44 18.84 5.11
C GLY A 30 10.94 19.00 5.11
N LEU A 31 11.65 18.18 5.88
CA LEU A 31 13.12 18.17 5.87
C LEU A 31 13.66 17.80 4.47
N ALA A 32 13.05 16.82 3.81
CA ALA A 32 13.46 16.41 2.46
C ALA A 32 13.27 17.51 1.41
N GLU A 33 12.19 18.31 1.51
CA GLU A 33 11.96 19.46 0.63
C GLU A 33 12.99 20.58 0.86
N GLN A 34 13.42 20.80 2.12
CA GLN A 34 14.47 21.77 2.45
C GLN A 34 15.84 21.38 1.90
N LEU A 35 16.19 20.09 1.89
CA LEU A 35 17.46 19.62 1.32
C LEU A 35 17.54 19.81 -0.20
N ARG A 36 16.39 19.81 -0.89
CA ARG A 36 16.31 20.02 -2.34
C ARG A 36 16.26 21.52 -2.72
N GLY A 37 15.90 22.40 -1.79
CA GLY A 37 15.80 23.84 -2.01
C GLY A 37 16.96 24.60 -1.38
N ARG A 38 17.83 25.21 -2.19
CA ARG A 38 19.05 25.93 -1.74
C ARG A 38 18.81 27.24 -0.96
N ASN A 39 17.64 27.46 -0.36
CA ASN A 39 17.32 28.66 0.43
C ASN A 39 16.74 28.29 1.81
N GLY A 40 17.58 28.41 2.83
CA GLY A 40 17.29 28.15 4.26
C GLY A 40 16.37 29.19 4.92
N GLY A 41 15.17 29.40 4.38
CA GLY A 41 14.11 30.20 4.99
C GLY A 41 13.06 29.34 5.70
N ARG A 42 12.31 29.96 6.61
CA ARG A 42 11.21 29.44 7.47
C ARG A 42 10.00 28.80 6.72
N VAL A 43 10.24 28.02 5.67
CA VAL A 43 9.23 27.48 4.74
C VAL A 43 8.52 26.24 5.31
N GLY A 44 9.04 25.62 6.38
CA GLY A 44 8.54 24.34 6.91
C GLY A 44 7.10 24.35 7.44
N ALA A 45 6.69 25.42 8.14
CA ALA A 45 5.34 25.55 8.72
C ALA A 45 4.33 26.13 7.73
N PHE A 46 4.68 27.22 7.02
CA PHE A 46 3.80 27.82 5.99
C PHE A 46 3.48 26.89 4.81
N SER A 47 4.35 25.92 4.53
CA SER A 47 4.09 24.89 3.51
C SER A 47 3.12 23.80 3.97
N PHE A 48 2.96 23.60 5.28
CA PHE A 48 2.02 22.62 5.82
C PHE A 48 0.57 23.12 5.73
N ASP A 49 0.28 24.32 6.27
CA ASP A 49 -1.08 24.87 6.28
C ASP A 49 -1.63 24.99 4.86
N ARG A 50 -0.79 25.44 3.93
CA ARG A 50 -1.14 25.50 2.50
C ARG A 50 -1.39 24.11 1.90
N ALA A 51 -0.61 23.10 2.29
CA ALA A 51 -0.81 21.73 1.82
C ALA A 51 -2.09 21.10 2.40
N SER A 52 -2.45 21.41 3.66
CA SER A 52 -3.70 20.96 4.27
C SER A 52 -4.91 21.59 3.59
N ALA A 53 -4.93 22.92 3.44
CA ALA A 53 -6.02 23.61 2.75
C ALA A 53 -6.22 23.12 1.31
N MET A 54 -5.12 22.86 0.58
CA MET A 54 -5.19 22.31 -0.77
C MET A 54 -5.70 20.86 -0.78
N ALA A 55 -5.32 20.04 0.20
CA ALA A 55 -5.83 18.67 0.32
C ALA A 55 -7.34 18.67 0.62
N GLU A 56 -7.79 19.50 1.55
CA GLU A 56 -9.21 19.67 1.91
C GLU A 56 -10.03 20.15 0.70
N GLN A 57 -9.55 21.15 -0.04
CA GLN A 57 -10.25 21.65 -1.22
C GLN A 57 -10.39 20.57 -2.32
N LEU A 58 -9.34 19.77 -2.53
CA LEU A 58 -9.37 18.68 -3.51
C LEU A 58 -10.36 17.58 -3.09
N GLU A 59 -10.38 17.16 -1.83
CA GLU A 59 -11.35 16.18 -1.34
C GLU A 59 -12.78 16.72 -1.35
N ALA A 60 -12.98 18.02 -1.08
CA ALA A 60 -14.29 18.67 -1.17
C ALA A 60 -14.80 18.78 -2.61
N SER A 61 -13.91 18.95 -3.59
CA SER A 61 -14.26 19.05 -5.01
C SER A 61 -14.67 17.71 -5.65
N GLY A 62 -14.37 16.59 -4.98
CA GLY A 62 -14.73 15.25 -5.42
C GLY A 62 -13.67 14.20 -5.07
N ASN A 63 -14.06 12.93 -5.15
CA ASN A 63 -13.18 11.80 -4.85
C ASN A 63 -12.25 11.45 -6.02
N GLU A 64 -11.53 12.46 -6.56
CA GLU A 64 -10.59 12.25 -7.66
C GLU A 64 -9.53 11.21 -7.24
N PRO A 65 -9.23 10.21 -8.09
CA PRO A 65 -8.25 9.19 -7.77
C PRO A 65 -6.93 9.81 -7.32
N LEU A 66 -6.29 9.19 -6.33
CA LEU A 66 -4.92 9.54 -6.03
C LEU A 66 -4.04 9.04 -7.18
N ASP A 67 -3.25 9.94 -7.75
CA ASP A 67 -2.27 9.63 -8.79
C ASP A 67 -1.03 8.93 -8.16
N PHE A 68 -1.29 7.78 -7.55
CA PHE A 68 -0.30 6.76 -7.20
C PHE A 68 -1.01 5.41 -7.06
N ALA A 69 -0.26 4.33 -7.26
CA ALA A 69 -0.73 2.96 -7.05
C ALA A 69 0.06 2.29 -5.92
N CYS A 70 -0.59 1.43 -5.17
CA CYS A 70 0.01 0.60 -4.13
C CYS A 70 0.06 -0.85 -4.61
N THR A 71 1.24 -1.47 -4.58
CA THR A 71 1.39 -2.90 -4.87
C THR A 71 1.75 -3.67 -3.60
N ILE A 72 0.92 -4.64 -3.25
CA ILE A 72 1.05 -5.47 -2.06
C ILE A 72 1.27 -6.91 -2.50
N MET A 73 2.32 -7.56 -2.04
CA MET A 73 2.49 -9.00 -2.19
C MET A 73 2.15 -9.68 -0.86
N VAL A 74 1.30 -10.70 -0.91
CA VAL A 74 0.88 -11.44 0.28
C VAL A 74 1.61 -12.77 0.32
N LEU A 75 2.54 -12.90 1.27
CA LEU A 75 3.29 -14.13 1.52
C LEU A 75 2.85 -14.74 2.84
N GLY A 76 2.99 -16.07 2.95
CA GLY A 76 2.64 -16.79 4.17
C GLY A 76 2.43 -18.27 3.91
N LYS A 77 2.41 -19.06 4.99
CA LYS A 77 2.24 -20.52 4.88
C LYS A 77 0.90 -20.90 4.25
N THR A 78 0.76 -22.15 3.82
CA THR A 78 -0.55 -22.68 3.42
C THR A 78 -1.53 -22.65 4.59
N GLY A 79 -2.77 -22.22 4.35
CA GLY A 79 -3.86 -22.23 5.33
C GLY A 79 -3.93 -21.05 6.30
N VAL A 80 -2.99 -20.08 6.26
CA VAL A 80 -2.99 -18.93 7.19
C VAL A 80 -4.04 -17.85 6.89
N GLY A 81 -4.81 -18.00 5.81
CA GLY A 81 -5.89 -17.05 5.47
C GLY A 81 -5.51 -15.93 4.50
N LYS A 82 -4.41 -16.04 3.73
CA LYS A 82 -3.99 -15.02 2.74
C LYS A 82 -5.13 -14.51 1.85
N SER A 83 -5.85 -15.39 1.17
CA SER A 83 -6.93 -15.00 0.26
C SER A 83 -8.12 -14.33 0.99
N ALA A 84 -8.38 -14.72 2.24
CA ALA A 84 -9.38 -14.04 3.09
C ALA A 84 -8.92 -12.62 3.45
N THR A 85 -7.64 -12.43 3.78
CA THR A 85 -7.05 -11.11 3.98
C THR A 85 -7.17 -10.24 2.73
N ILE A 86 -6.99 -10.80 1.53
CA ILE A 86 -7.13 -10.03 0.28
C ILE A 86 -8.58 -9.58 0.10
N ASN A 87 -9.57 -10.43 0.38
CA ASN A 87 -10.98 -10.02 0.35
C ASN A 87 -11.23 -8.85 1.32
N SER A 88 -10.66 -8.89 2.53
CA SER A 88 -10.77 -7.79 3.50
C SER A 88 -10.09 -6.50 3.04
N ILE A 89 -8.98 -6.56 2.29
CA ILE A 89 -8.33 -5.37 1.73
C ILE A 89 -9.26 -4.65 0.75
N PHE A 90 -9.97 -5.40 -0.10
CA PHE A 90 -10.87 -4.83 -1.10
C PHE A 90 -12.29 -4.58 -0.60
N ASP A 91 -12.64 -5.05 0.60
CA ASP A 91 -14.01 -5.11 1.12
C ASP A 91 -14.98 -5.79 0.13
N GLU A 92 -14.46 -6.77 -0.62
CA GLU A 92 -15.16 -7.46 -1.71
C GLU A 92 -14.72 -8.93 -1.76
N VAL A 93 -15.62 -9.82 -2.20
CA VAL A 93 -15.27 -11.23 -2.42
C VAL A 93 -14.52 -11.37 -3.75
N LYS A 94 -13.19 -11.29 -3.70
CA LYS A 94 -12.29 -11.50 -4.85
C LYS A 94 -11.91 -12.97 -5.03
N PHE A 95 -11.80 -13.70 -3.92
CA PHE A 95 -11.57 -15.13 -3.86
C PHE A 95 -12.69 -15.81 -3.10
N ASN A 96 -13.11 -16.98 -3.57
CA ASN A 96 -13.92 -17.87 -2.75
C ASN A 96 -13.02 -18.44 -1.64
N THR A 97 -13.46 -18.30 -0.39
CA THR A 97 -12.66 -18.70 0.78
C THR A 97 -13.53 -19.54 1.70
N ASP A 98 -13.28 -20.84 1.73
CA ASP A 98 -13.80 -21.74 2.77
C ASP A 98 -12.65 -22.62 3.32
N ALA A 99 -12.85 -23.24 4.48
CA ALA A 99 -11.83 -24.05 5.14
C ALA A 99 -11.48 -25.36 4.40
N PHE A 100 -12.27 -25.75 3.40
CA PHE A 100 -12.15 -27.00 2.65
C PHE A 100 -11.66 -26.78 1.22
N GLN A 101 -11.60 -25.52 0.77
CA GLN A 101 -11.15 -25.13 -0.54
C GLN A 101 -9.64 -25.22 -0.61
N MET A 102 -9.18 -25.78 -1.72
CA MET A 102 -7.76 -25.85 -2.00
C MET A 102 -7.20 -24.42 -2.07
N GLY A 103 -6.18 -24.15 -1.25
CA GLY A 103 -5.48 -22.87 -1.26
C GLY A 103 -4.85 -22.55 -2.61
N THR A 104 -4.46 -21.29 -2.77
CA THR A 104 -3.85 -20.73 -3.99
C THR A 104 -2.74 -21.63 -4.54
N LYS A 105 -2.88 -22.08 -5.81
CA LYS A 105 -1.94 -22.98 -6.49
C LYS A 105 -0.98 -22.28 -7.44
N LYS A 106 -1.29 -21.05 -7.85
CA LYS A 106 -0.49 -20.21 -8.75
C LYS A 106 -0.54 -18.77 -8.27
N VAL A 107 0.46 -17.97 -8.64
CA VAL A 107 0.44 -16.52 -8.37
C VAL A 107 -0.74 -15.89 -9.11
N GLN A 108 -1.49 -15.03 -8.44
CA GLN A 108 -2.66 -14.35 -8.99
C GLN A 108 -2.59 -12.86 -8.68
N ASP A 109 -2.95 -12.02 -9.66
CA ASP A 109 -3.03 -10.59 -9.49
C ASP A 109 -4.48 -10.14 -9.35
N VAL A 110 -4.73 -9.32 -8.33
CA VAL A 110 -6.03 -8.68 -8.10
C VAL A 110 -5.82 -7.19 -8.08
N VAL A 111 -6.56 -6.47 -8.91
CA VAL A 111 -6.52 -5.01 -8.96
C VAL A 111 -7.88 -4.46 -8.57
N GLY A 112 -7.87 -3.38 -7.79
CA GLY A 112 -9.06 -2.65 -7.39
C GLY A 112 -8.72 -1.27 -6.86
N THR A 113 -9.74 -0.56 -6.37
CA THR A 113 -9.58 0.77 -5.79
C THR A 113 -10.03 0.73 -4.34
N VAL A 114 -9.14 1.07 -3.41
CA VAL A 114 -9.45 1.16 -1.98
C VAL A 114 -9.24 2.60 -1.55
N GLN A 115 -10.29 3.25 -1.03
CA GLN A 115 -10.22 4.66 -0.61
C GLN A 115 -9.65 5.59 -1.71
N GLY A 116 -10.07 5.35 -2.96
CA GLY A 116 -9.61 6.11 -4.13
C GLY A 116 -8.13 5.94 -4.50
N ILE A 117 -7.46 4.91 -3.95
CA ILE A 117 -6.10 4.49 -4.30
C ILE A 117 -6.20 3.24 -5.15
N ARG A 118 -5.48 3.19 -6.28
CA ARG A 118 -5.36 1.96 -7.05
C ARG A 118 -4.48 0.97 -6.30
N VAL A 119 -5.03 -0.17 -5.90
CA VAL A 119 -4.32 -1.23 -5.18
C VAL A 119 -4.20 -2.45 -6.08
N ARG A 120 -2.98 -2.94 -6.28
CA ARG A 120 -2.68 -4.24 -6.87
C ARG A 120 -2.21 -5.17 -5.75
N VAL A 121 -2.92 -6.26 -5.53
CA VAL A 121 -2.52 -7.31 -4.59
C VAL A 121 -2.10 -8.54 -5.36
N ILE A 122 -0.91 -9.03 -5.07
CA ILE A 122 -0.36 -10.26 -5.61
C ILE A 122 -0.55 -11.36 -4.58
N ASP A 123 -1.48 -12.27 -4.86
CA ASP A 123 -1.69 -13.49 -4.08
C ASP A 123 -0.68 -14.55 -4.51
N THR A 124 -0.02 -15.19 -3.56
CA THR A 124 0.94 -16.26 -3.83
C THR A 124 0.47 -17.60 -3.27
N PRO A 125 0.92 -18.72 -3.85
CA PRO A 125 0.81 -20.01 -3.19
C PRO A 125 1.37 -19.99 -1.77
N GLY A 126 0.82 -20.84 -0.91
CA GLY A 126 1.32 -20.98 0.45
C GLY A 126 2.71 -21.58 0.51
N LEU A 127 3.57 -20.98 1.32
CA LEU A 127 4.88 -21.55 1.62
C LEU A 127 4.70 -22.84 2.42
N LEU A 128 5.50 -23.84 2.07
CA LEU A 128 5.53 -25.11 2.79
C LEU A 128 6.58 -25.06 3.90
N PRO A 129 6.35 -25.72 5.05
CA PRO A 129 7.18 -25.56 6.23
C PRO A 129 8.46 -26.39 6.24
N SER A 130 8.60 -27.39 5.36
CA SER A 130 9.75 -28.32 5.41
C SER A 130 10.96 -27.78 4.66
N TRP A 131 12.15 -28.10 5.16
CA TRP A 131 13.43 -27.85 4.48
C TRP A 131 13.51 -28.54 3.11
N SER A 132 12.86 -29.69 2.96
CA SER A 132 12.76 -30.39 1.67
C SER A 132 12.04 -29.57 0.60
N ASP A 133 11.20 -28.62 1.02
CA ASP A 133 10.36 -27.81 0.13
C ASP A 133 11.06 -26.53 -0.31
N GLN A 134 12.31 -26.31 0.11
CA GLN A 134 13.08 -25.10 -0.17
C GLN A 134 13.08 -24.76 -1.67
N ARG A 135 13.34 -25.73 -2.55
CA ARG A 135 13.31 -25.51 -4.01
C ARG A 135 11.93 -25.09 -4.53
N GLN A 136 10.85 -25.57 -3.91
CA GLN A 136 9.50 -25.21 -4.29
C GLN A 136 9.15 -23.81 -3.78
N ASN A 137 9.51 -23.50 -2.53
CA ASN A 137 9.37 -22.16 -1.96
C ASN A 137 10.17 -21.12 -2.75
N GLU A 138 11.39 -21.44 -3.17
CA GLU A 138 12.21 -20.58 -4.05
C GLU A 138 11.54 -20.33 -5.39
N LYS A 139 10.86 -21.31 -5.99
CA LYS A 139 10.07 -21.09 -7.20
C LYS A 139 8.89 -20.16 -6.97
N ILE A 140 8.19 -20.29 -5.84
CA ILE A 140 7.07 -19.41 -5.46
C ILE A 140 7.56 -17.96 -5.31
N LEU A 141 8.70 -17.77 -4.64
CA LEU A 141 9.31 -16.45 -4.41
C LEU A 141 10.00 -15.88 -5.67
N GLY A 142 10.47 -16.77 -6.54
CA GLY A 142 11.19 -16.45 -7.78
C GLY A 142 10.30 -16.30 -9.02
N CYS A 143 8.98 -16.43 -8.91
CA CYS A 143 8.08 -16.18 -10.04
C CYS A 143 8.26 -14.74 -10.56
N GLU A 144 8.77 -14.58 -11.78
CA GLU A 144 9.10 -13.30 -12.44
C GLU A 144 7.96 -12.27 -12.63
N PRO A 145 6.65 -12.61 -12.71
CA PRO A 145 5.59 -11.58 -12.80
C PRO A 145 5.53 -10.67 -11.56
N LEU A 146 6.21 -11.04 -10.47
CA LEU A 146 6.30 -10.29 -9.21
C LEU A 146 7.17 -9.03 -9.31
N TYR A 147 7.97 -8.87 -10.38
CA TYR A 147 9.08 -7.90 -10.41
C TYR A 147 8.99 -6.77 -11.43
N GLN A 148 7.99 -6.77 -12.33
CA GLN A 148 7.91 -5.76 -13.38
C GLN A 148 7.03 -4.56 -13.00
N GLU A 149 7.60 -3.38 -13.27
CA GLU A 149 7.14 -2.00 -13.07
C GLU A 149 7.35 -1.31 -11.72
N ASN A 150 7.67 0.00 -11.85
CA ASN A 150 8.16 0.99 -10.89
C ASN A 150 7.22 1.31 -9.70
N SER A 151 6.51 0.32 -9.14
CA SER A 151 5.65 0.52 -7.97
C SER A 151 6.40 0.22 -6.68
N SER A 152 6.22 1.07 -5.66
CA SER A 152 6.69 0.80 -4.29
C SER A 152 6.07 -0.52 -3.81
N ARG A 153 6.93 -1.48 -3.44
CA ARG A 153 6.54 -2.84 -3.10
C ARG A 153 6.44 -2.97 -1.60
N TYR A 154 5.31 -3.47 -1.13
CA TYR A 154 5.14 -3.81 0.28
C TYR A 154 4.82 -5.30 0.40
N CYS A 155 5.56 -6.00 1.25
CA CYS A 155 5.32 -7.39 1.58
C CYS A 155 4.51 -7.47 2.88
N VAL A 156 3.34 -8.10 2.83
CA VAL A 156 2.62 -8.50 4.04
C VAL A 156 2.90 -9.97 4.26
N VAL A 157 3.53 -10.28 5.39
CA VAL A 157 3.82 -11.66 5.80
C VAL A 157 2.76 -12.08 6.82
N SER A 158 2.01 -13.13 6.49
CA SER A 158 1.01 -13.78 7.35
C SER A 158 1.49 -15.12 7.89
#